data_AF-A0A817H6P1-F1
#
_entry.id   AF-A0A817H6P1-F1
#
_cell.length_a   1.000
_cell.length_b   1.000
_cell.length_c   1.000
_cell.angle_alpha   90.00
_cell.angle_beta   90.00
_cell.angle_gamma   90.00
#
_symmetry.space_group_name_H-M   'P 1'
#
loop_
_entity.id
_entity.type
_entity.pdbx_description
1 polymer ?
#
loop_
_entity_poly.entity_id
_entity_poly.type
_entity_poly.pdbx_seq_one_letter_code
_entity_poly.pdbx_strand_id
1 'polypeptide(L)'
;MASSSINIINNISNSLEPVPMPAQKSMDMIGSPVSSNTNALSSNDSFDDFETVKNKKKLKRKHKMMTSSRLQSNFVPTSVLPVPITSSSNITAAATTNANCLISNGDQHNDAAKRLSLPQQISITTESTRYAQTRYPFPPFIIKFIAGNVLPKQVKEELLIHCKNVFQTEINILNCRLSNISSNNDYDILLFVKDSYSYSFLLDQKHWPNVFNNVNYAFPSDQVIPPQLSLIVKNVDLHLDFDDFCSEIKLRYPSVKNVIRMKNKFQSYIKLVKLELTSSSLREELLNGKKIIIGYIAYDIAEYLAPATVLICSKCMGLGHFKKQCSQIKNTCRTCGDLVDDLKLHICSKIEKCIHCGLDHKSNSLKCHMVKSYRSELTRKLLSSNNHSSHVSQNGMIDLNKNVNIVYNNSHFPGLPVAQNSSSNHMLNKLDNLLAQIAEVNVHLSNLKVKNDKIEQITLAKNDSDILIKENLNLLSKQSMELKKEVIVNNLKVKRHENMFTKLIIPMFEDFFSFITIQNCDSNGRTLDADLKLKLERYLIQMKKAKEGKPFTN
;
A
#
# COMPACT_ATOMS: atom_id res chain seq x y z
N MET A 1 -16.05 -48.30 50.09
CA MET A 1 -14.99 -48.63 49.12
C MET A 1 -14.03 -47.45 49.07
N ALA A 2 -12.83 -47.71 49.59
CA ALA A 2 -11.65 -46.87 49.74
C ALA A 2 -11.17 -46.28 48.39
N SER A 3 -10.46 -45.16 48.26
CA SER A 3 -9.64 -44.41 49.21
C SER A 3 -9.22 -43.03 48.65
N SER A 4 -9.32 -42.03 49.52
CA SER A 4 -8.30 -41.02 49.88
C SER A 4 -7.83 -39.95 48.88
N SER A 5 -8.24 -38.72 49.19
CA SER A 5 -7.55 -37.45 48.94
C SER A 5 -6.25 -37.35 49.75
N ILE A 6 -5.19 -36.76 49.19
CA ILE A 6 -4.05 -36.21 49.94
C ILE A 6 -3.62 -34.88 49.28
N ASN A 7 -3.83 -33.79 50.01
CA ASN A 7 -3.16 -32.50 49.84
C ASN A 7 -1.83 -32.53 50.61
N ILE A 8 -0.72 -32.13 50.00
CA ILE A 8 0.52 -31.80 50.70
C ILE A 8 0.98 -30.41 50.26
N ILE A 9 0.92 -29.48 51.21
CA ILE A 9 1.70 -28.25 51.26
C ILE A 9 3.08 -28.64 51.78
N ASN A 10 4.15 -28.09 51.20
CA ASN A 10 5.35 -27.78 51.98
C ASN A 10 6.20 -26.66 51.36
N ASN A 11 6.41 -25.65 52.21
CA ASN A 11 7.39 -24.58 52.09
C ASN A 11 8.81 -25.16 52.16
N ILE A 12 9.73 -24.62 51.34
CA ILE A 12 11.16 -24.58 51.68
C ILE A 12 11.68 -23.18 51.35
N SER A 13 12.10 -22.48 52.40
CA SER A 13 12.94 -21.28 52.37
C SER A 13 14.37 -21.72 52.70
N ASN A 14 15.38 -21.16 52.02
CA ASN A 14 16.78 -20.94 52.46
C ASN A 14 17.54 -20.28 51.28
N SER A 15 17.94 -19.01 51.36
CA SER A 15 19.13 -18.48 52.05
C SER A 15 20.38 -18.47 51.15
N LEU A 16 20.69 -17.28 50.64
CA LEU A 16 22.00 -16.59 50.50
C LEU A 16 23.27 -17.44 50.26
N GLU A 17 23.99 -17.15 49.17
CA GLU A 17 25.21 -16.33 49.19
C GLU A 17 25.77 -16.05 47.76
N PRO A 18 26.49 -14.92 47.55
CA PRO A 18 27.02 -14.50 46.26
C PRO A 18 28.45 -15.03 46.02
N VAL A 19 28.72 -15.53 44.81
CA VAL A 19 30.06 -15.95 44.38
C VAL A 19 30.85 -14.74 43.82
N PRO A 20 32.16 -14.60 44.11
CA PRO A 20 32.92 -13.38 43.84
C PRO A 20 33.49 -13.31 42.42
N MET A 21 33.59 -12.09 41.88
CA MET A 21 34.36 -11.76 40.68
C MET A 21 35.87 -11.93 40.94
N PRO A 22 36.64 -12.53 40.01
CA PRO A 22 38.08 -12.45 40.05
C PRO A 22 38.61 -11.18 39.37
N ALA A 23 39.57 -10.56 40.05
CA ALA A 23 40.35 -9.41 39.62
C ALA A 23 41.20 -9.70 38.36
N GLN A 24 41.23 -8.77 37.42
CA GLN A 24 42.18 -8.76 36.32
C GLN A 24 43.48 -8.06 36.74
N LYS A 25 44.59 -8.80 36.66
CA LYS A 25 45.97 -8.31 36.79
C LYS A 25 46.46 -7.79 35.44
N SER A 26 47.12 -6.64 35.50
CA SER A 26 47.98 -6.03 34.50
C SER A 26 49.24 -6.86 34.20
N MET A 27 49.63 -6.98 32.93
CA MET A 27 51.05 -7.03 32.54
C MET A 27 51.25 -6.70 31.05
N ASP A 28 52.35 -6.00 30.80
CA ASP A 28 52.73 -5.27 29.59
C ASP A 28 53.39 -6.11 28.47
N MET A 29 53.24 -5.57 27.25
CA MET A 29 54.20 -5.44 26.13
C MET A 29 54.89 -6.68 25.51
N ILE A 30 54.70 -6.87 24.19
CA ILE A 30 55.70 -6.72 23.09
C ILE A 30 55.12 -7.30 21.78
N GLY A 31 55.24 -6.56 20.65
CA GLY A 31 55.35 -7.16 19.30
C GLY A 31 54.34 -6.71 18.23
N SER A 32 54.80 -5.85 17.32
CA SER A 32 54.13 -5.25 16.14
C SER A 32 53.85 -6.25 14.97
N PRO A 33 53.49 -5.80 13.74
CA PRO A 33 52.13 -5.42 13.33
C PRO A 33 51.67 -6.19 12.07
N VAL A 34 50.38 -6.58 11.96
CA VAL A 34 49.78 -6.92 10.66
C VAL A 34 48.35 -6.39 10.56
N SER A 35 48.12 -5.70 9.45
CA SER A 35 46.91 -5.13 8.88
C SER A 35 45.61 -5.92 9.05
N SER A 36 44.54 -5.26 9.46
CA SER A 36 43.26 -5.16 8.71
C SER A 36 42.21 -4.47 9.59
N ASN A 37 41.89 -3.22 9.26
CA ASN A 37 40.88 -2.45 9.99
C ASN A 37 39.49 -2.89 9.53
N THR A 38 38.75 -3.48 10.46
CA THR A 38 37.32 -3.77 10.39
C THR A 38 36.59 -2.86 11.38
N ASN A 39 35.30 -2.67 11.10
CA ASN A 39 34.22 -2.24 12.00
C ASN A 39 34.06 -0.73 12.30
N ALA A 40 32.83 -0.25 12.10
CA ALA A 40 31.96 0.02 13.24
C ALA A 40 30.49 0.13 12.81
N LEU A 41 29.69 -0.87 13.21
CA LEU A 41 28.27 -0.68 13.50
C LEU A 41 28.17 0.17 14.76
N SER A 42 27.33 1.20 14.75
CA SER A 42 26.73 1.78 15.95
C SER A 42 25.23 1.84 15.79
N SER A 43 24.54 0.98 16.53
CA SER A 43 23.13 1.11 16.89
C SER A 43 22.95 2.26 17.89
N ASN A 44 22.01 3.15 17.63
CA ASN A 44 21.18 3.79 18.65
C ASN A 44 19.95 4.43 17.99
N ASP A 45 18.79 3.97 18.44
CA ASP A 45 17.46 4.46 18.12
C ASP A 45 17.22 5.88 18.63
N SER A 46 16.43 6.64 17.89
CA SER A 46 15.44 7.57 18.45
C SER A 46 14.44 7.97 17.36
N PHE A 47 13.29 7.30 17.37
CA PHE A 47 12.03 7.77 16.81
C PHE A 47 11.57 9.00 17.60
N ASP A 48 11.32 10.13 16.93
CA ASP A 48 10.08 10.90 17.05
C ASP A 48 10.06 12.17 16.17
N ASP A 49 8.85 12.45 15.68
CA ASP A 49 8.28 13.74 15.28
C ASP A 49 8.53 14.37 13.90
N PHE A 50 7.54 14.14 13.02
CA PHE A 50 7.08 15.07 11.98
C PHE A 50 5.65 15.55 12.31
N GLU A 51 5.51 16.70 12.97
CA GLU A 51 4.58 17.80 12.64
C GLU A 51 4.54 18.83 13.78
N THR A 52 5.17 19.99 13.62
CA THR A 52 4.52 21.26 13.99
C THR A 52 5.11 22.45 13.25
N VAL A 53 4.20 23.34 12.91
CA VAL A 53 4.30 24.46 11.97
C VAL A 53 4.52 25.78 12.74
N LYS A 54 5.22 26.72 12.09
CA LYS A 54 5.26 28.20 12.25
C LYS A 54 6.30 28.85 13.21
N ASN A 55 7.01 29.80 12.58
CA ASN A 55 7.49 31.09 13.08
C ASN A 55 8.57 31.11 14.18
N LYS A 56 9.85 31.21 13.76
CA LYS A 56 10.79 32.15 14.41
C LYS A 56 11.61 32.92 13.35
N LYS A 57 11.39 34.24 13.36
CA LYS A 57 12.21 35.24 12.67
C LYS A 57 13.63 35.26 13.26
N LYS A 58 14.59 35.48 12.34
CA LYS A 58 15.95 36.05 12.45
C LYS A 58 16.38 36.65 13.80
N LEU A 59 17.61 36.36 14.26
CA LEU A 59 18.66 37.37 14.53
C LEU A 59 20.03 36.75 14.92
N LYS A 60 21.10 37.13 14.21
CA LYS A 60 22.49 37.47 14.65
C LYS A 60 23.34 37.72 13.38
N ARG A 61 23.48 38.99 12.95
CA ARG A 61 24.54 39.99 13.26
C ARG A 61 25.81 39.84 12.39
N LYS A 62 26.07 40.85 11.53
CA LYS A 62 27.20 41.82 11.65
C LYS A 62 27.03 43.01 10.68
N HIS A 63 27.21 44.22 11.25
CA HIS A 63 27.57 45.58 10.74
C HIS A 63 27.02 46.07 9.38
N LYS A 64 26.49 47.30 9.22
CA LYS A 64 27.17 48.59 9.43
C LYS A 64 26.18 49.79 9.32
N MET A 65 26.29 50.71 10.30
CA MET A 65 26.07 52.18 10.31
C MET A 65 24.71 52.89 10.00
N MET A 66 24.45 53.85 10.92
CA MET A 66 23.84 55.19 10.78
C MET A 66 22.34 55.44 11.12
N THR A 67 22.19 56.11 12.29
CA THR A 67 21.34 57.29 12.62
C THR A 67 19.82 57.20 12.88
N SER A 68 19.48 57.44 14.17
CA SER A 68 18.57 58.47 14.72
C SER A 68 17.11 58.18 15.14
N SER A 69 16.78 58.71 16.34
CA SER A 69 15.48 59.00 17.01
C SER A 69 14.53 57.83 17.36
N ARG A 70 14.31 57.42 18.62
CA ARG A 70 13.70 58.05 19.83
C ARG A 70 12.16 58.17 19.75
N LEU A 71 11.43 57.26 20.42
CA LEU A 71 10.45 57.56 21.49
C LEU A 71 9.80 56.29 22.07
N GLN A 72 9.51 56.36 23.37
CA GLN A 72 9.04 55.33 24.28
C GLN A 72 7.51 55.17 24.25
N SER A 73 6.98 53.99 24.62
CA SER A 73 6.00 53.86 25.72
C SER A 73 5.54 52.41 25.96
N ASN A 74 5.31 52.13 27.24
CA ASN A 74 4.88 50.88 27.87
C ASN A 74 3.37 50.61 27.68
N PHE A 75 2.90 49.37 27.88
CA PHE A 75 1.96 48.95 28.96
C PHE A 75 1.43 47.50 28.80
N VAL A 76 1.74 46.69 29.83
CA VAL A 76 0.96 45.68 30.63
C VAL A 76 -0.07 44.73 29.97
N PRO A 77 -0.06 43.41 30.32
CA PRO A 77 -1.06 42.41 29.94
C PRO A 77 -2.13 42.15 31.03
N THR A 78 -3.29 41.61 30.65
CA THR A 78 -4.28 41.07 31.62
C THR A 78 -4.72 39.66 31.22
N SER A 79 -4.52 38.74 32.15
CA SER A 79 -5.03 37.37 32.24
C SER A 79 -6.43 37.33 32.86
N VAL A 80 -7.33 36.44 32.42
CA VAL A 80 -8.27 35.75 33.33
C VAL A 80 -8.58 34.32 32.84
N LEU A 81 -8.80 33.48 33.85
CA LEU A 81 -8.92 32.03 34.04
C LEU A 81 -10.14 31.30 33.40
N PRO A 82 -10.21 29.95 33.55
CA PRO A 82 -11.04 28.99 32.82
C PRO A 82 -12.13 28.30 33.69
N VAL A 83 -12.59 27.09 33.26
CA VAL A 83 -13.29 25.99 34.00
C VAL A 83 -14.83 25.92 33.77
N PRO A 84 -15.55 24.76 33.84
CA PRO A 84 -15.26 23.35 33.50
C PRO A 84 -16.34 22.60 32.65
N ILE A 85 -15.89 21.41 32.23
CA ILE A 85 -16.54 20.11 31.98
C ILE A 85 -17.87 19.81 32.71
N THR A 86 -18.84 19.19 32.00
CA THR A 86 -19.62 18.04 32.51
C THR A 86 -20.01 17.07 31.39
N SER A 87 -19.75 15.80 31.65
CA SER A 87 -20.18 14.59 30.95
C SER A 87 -21.56 14.14 31.42
N SER A 88 -22.33 13.47 30.56
CA SER A 88 -23.17 12.29 30.87
C SER A 88 -24.02 11.87 29.66
N SER A 89 -24.57 10.68 29.77
CA SER A 89 -24.78 9.67 28.74
C SER A 89 -26.27 9.34 28.50
N ASN A 90 -26.50 8.61 27.40
CA ASN A 90 -27.55 7.60 27.15
C ASN A 90 -28.88 7.98 26.47
N ILE A 91 -29.05 7.37 25.28
CA ILE A 91 -30.14 6.46 24.86
C ILE A 91 -31.59 6.91 25.11
N THR A 92 -32.36 7.19 24.05
CA THR A 92 -33.51 6.35 23.62
C THR A 92 -34.08 6.80 22.27
N ALA A 93 -34.59 5.82 21.52
CA ALA A 93 -35.32 5.98 20.27
C ALA A 93 -36.83 6.19 20.52
N ALA A 94 -37.48 7.02 19.71
CA ALA A 94 -38.91 6.97 19.34
C ALA A 94 -39.12 8.01 18.21
N ALA A 95 -39.47 7.56 17.00
CA ALA A 95 -40.85 7.51 16.51
C ALA A 95 -41.36 8.85 15.94
N THR A 96 -41.31 8.92 14.62
CA THR A 96 -42.40 9.27 13.70
C THR A 96 -43.53 10.16 14.26
N THR A 97 -43.57 11.42 13.81
CA THR A 97 -44.84 12.12 13.57
C THR A 97 -44.74 12.99 12.33
N ASN A 98 -45.56 12.62 11.34
CA ASN A 98 -45.98 13.46 10.23
C ASN A 98 -46.69 14.71 10.76
N ALA A 99 -46.35 15.87 10.21
CA ALA A 99 -47.22 17.04 10.25
C ALA A 99 -47.12 17.76 8.90
N ASN A 100 -48.17 17.56 8.08
CA ASN A 100 -48.54 18.48 7.01
C ASN A 100 -48.93 19.81 7.65
N CYS A 101 -48.36 20.93 7.20
CA CYS A 101 -48.96 22.23 7.41
C CYS A 101 -48.89 23.08 6.13
N LEU A 102 -50.08 23.22 5.56
CA LEU A 102 -50.68 24.36 4.87
C LEU A 102 -49.79 25.45 4.25
N ILE A 103 -50.14 25.66 2.98
CA ILE A 103 -49.91 26.78 2.08
C ILE A 103 -50.43 28.09 2.69
N SER A 104 -49.60 29.13 2.66
CA SER A 104 -50.05 30.52 2.65
C SER A 104 -49.20 31.32 1.66
N ASN A 105 -49.89 31.91 0.67
CA ASN A 105 -49.34 32.81 -0.34
C ASN A 105 -48.99 34.19 0.25
N GLY A 106 -48.02 34.85 -0.38
CA GLY A 106 -47.87 36.31 -0.38
C GLY A 106 -46.66 36.82 0.38
N ASP A 107 -45.52 37.01 -0.31
CA ASP A 107 -45.07 38.37 -0.65
C ASP A 107 -43.77 38.34 -1.48
N GLN A 108 -43.79 39.12 -2.55
CA GLN A 108 -42.70 39.34 -3.48
C GLN A 108 -41.68 40.29 -2.86
N HIS A 109 -40.45 39.84 -2.62
CA HIS A 109 -39.29 40.71 -2.67
C HIS A 109 -38.06 39.95 -3.18
N ASN A 110 -37.37 40.58 -4.12
CA ASN A 110 -36.20 40.11 -4.85
C ASN A 110 -35.08 39.64 -3.93
N ASP A 111 -34.69 38.36 -4.05
CA ASP A 111 -33.35 37.92 -3.65
C ASP A 111 -32.84 36.85 -4.62
N ALA A 112 -31.81 37.25 -5.39
CA ALA A 112 -31.00 36.37 -6.20
C ALA A 112 -30.10 35.52 -5.30
N ALA A 113 -30.67 34.54 -4.61
CA ALA A 113 -29.95 33.62 -3.74
C ALA A 113 -29.88 32.22 -4.36
N LYS A 114 -28.63 31.79 -4.60
CA LYS A 114 -28.16 30.38 -4.56
C LYS A 114 -29.11 29.32 -5.10
N ARG A 115 -29.03 29.07 -6.42
CA ARG A 115 -29.26 27.72 -6.93
C ARG A 115 -28.14 26.81 -6.38
N LEU A 116 -28.43 26.12 -5.28
CA LEU A 116 -27.78 24.86 -4.94
C LEU A 116 -28.12 23.88 -6.05
N SER A 117 -27.28 23.81 -7.09
CA SER A 117 -27.34 22.78 -8.10
C SER A 117 -27.14 21.44 -7.42
N LEU A 118 -28.11 20.53 -7.57
CA LEU A 118 -27.91 19.10 -7.36
C LEU A 118 -26.58 18.66 -8.00
N PRO A 119 -25.86 17.69 -7.41
CA PRO A 119 -24.60 17.22 -7.98
C PRO A 119 -24.89 16.66 -9.38
N GLN A 120 -24.59 17.45 -10.42
CA GLN A 120 -24.54 16.96 -11.79
C GLN A 120 -23.61 15.75 -11.78
N GLN A 121 -24.12 14.60 -12.21
CA GLN A 121 -23.28 13.45 -12.51
C GLN A 121 -22.28 13.88 -13.58
N ILE A 122 -21.03 14.13 -13.17
CA ILE A 122 -19.97 14.56 -14.08
C ILE A 122 -19.54 13.32 -14.86
N SER A 123 -20.01 13.20 -16.10
CA SER A 123 -19.66 12.09 -16.99
C SER A 123 -18.15 12.06 -17.28
N ILE A 124 -17.55 10.87 -17.23
CA ILE A 124 -16.12 10.68 -17.55
C ILE A 124 -15.84 11.00 -19.03
N THR A 125 -15.08 12.06 -19.27
CA THR A 125 -14.68 12.49 -20.62
C THR A 125 -13.62 11.58 -21.24
N THR A 126 -13.54 11.60 -22.57
CA THR A 126 -12.49 10.90 -23.33
C THR A 126 -11.10 11.45 -23.00
N GLU A 127 -10.99 12.76 -22.78
CA GLU A 127 -9.74 13.40 -22.36
C GLU A 127 -9.29 13.00 -20.98
N SER A 128 -10.22 12.81 -20.03
CA SER A 128 -9.88 12.27 -18.71
C SER A 128 -9.34 10.87 -18.81
N THR A 129 -9.98 10.06 -19.65
CA THR A 129 -9.58 8.67 -19.90
C THR A 129 -8.17 8.64 -20.52
N ARG A 130 -7.97 9.44 -21.59
CA ARG A 130 -6.67 9.60 -22.23
C ARG A 130 -5.63 10.17 -21.28
N TYR A 131 -5.96 11.16 -20.47
CA TYR A 131 -5.04 11.76 -19.49
C TYR A 131 -4.60 10.74 -18.45
N ALA A 132 -5.52 9.96 -17.91
CA ALA A 132 -5.21 8.90 -16.97
C ALA A 132 -4.36 7.79 -17.61
N GLN A 133 -4.63 7.40 -18.86
CA GLN A 133 -3.86 6.39 -19.59
C GLN A 133 -2.46 6.89 -19.98
N THR A 134 -2.35 8.14 -20.44
CA THR A 134 -1.08 8.74 -20.92
C THR A 134 -0.17 9.19 -19.79
N ARG A 135 -0.66 9.23 -18.55
CA ARG A 135 0.08 9.64 -17.33
C ARG A 135 0.48 8.47 -16.43
N TYR A 136 0.56 7.26 -16.97
CA TYR A 136 1.39 6.19 -16.42
C TYR A 136 2.82 6.13 -17.00
N PRO A 137 3.52 7.23 -17.40
CA PRO A 137 4.95 7.10 -17.57
C PRO A 137 5.54 7.01 -16.17
N PHE A 138 6.59 6.21 -16.08
CA PHE A 138 7.48 6.20 -14.94
C PHE A 138 7.82 7.64 -14.53
N PRO A 139 7.94 7.94 -13.22
CA PRO A 139 8.36 9.27 -12.79
C PRO A 139 9.70 9.61 -13.46
N PRO A 140 9.91 10.87 -13.89
CA PRO A 140 11.14 11.20 -14.60
C PRO A 140 12.34 11.09 -13.67
N PHE A 141 13.46 10.62 -14.21
CA PHE A 141 14.75 10.81 -13.53
C PHE A 141 15.12 12.30 -13.63
N ILE A 142 15.42 12.90 -12.48
CA ILE A 142 15.88 14.29 -12.39
C ILE A 142 17.41 14.25 -12.32
N ILE A 143 18.06 14.83 -13.33
CA ILE A 143 19.52 14.89 -13.44
C ILE A 143 19.91 16.34 -13.25
N LYS A 144 20.64 16.64 -12.18
CA LYS A 144 21.06 17.99 -11.82
C LYS A 144 22.49 18.25 -12.28
N PHE A 145 22.69 19.35 -12.99
CA PHE A 145 23.99 19.86 -13.40
C PHE A 145 24.28 21.18 -12.67
N ILE A 146 25.50 21.33 -12.17
CA ILE A 146 25.94 22.52 -11.42
C ILE A 146 26.48 23.62 -12.35
N ALA A 147 27.08 23.21 -13.48
CA ALA A 147 27.66 24.10 -14.47
C ALA A 147 27.62 23.45 -15.86
N GLY A 148 27.99 24.22 -16.89
CA GLY A 148 28.05 23.74 -18.28
C GLY A 148 26.77 23.97 -19.06
N ASN A 149 26.71 23.39 -20.26
CA ASN A 149 25.58 23.53 -21.20
C ASN A 149 25.29 22.18 -21.88
N VAL A 150 24.96 21.18 -21.07
CA VAL A 150 24.58 19.85 -21.56
C VAL A 150 23.14 19.92 -22.06
N LEU A 151 22.95 19.62 -23.34
CA LEU A 151 21.63 19.65 -23.97
C LEU A 151 20.86 18.35 -23.64
N PRO A 152 19.52 18.40 -23.45
CA PRO A 152 18.71 17.21 -23.20
C PRO A 152 18.86 16.10 -24.27
N LYS A 153 19.13 16.49 -25.52
CA LYS A 153 19.40 15.54 -26.62
C LYS A 153 20.70 14.77 -26.39
N GLN A 154 21.76 15.46 -25.95
CA GLN A 154 23.06 14.85 -25.65
C GLN A 154 22.94 13.83 -24.53
N VAL A 155 22.27 14.19 -23.42
CA VAL A 155 22.02 13.24 -22.31
C VAL A 155 21.32 11.98 -22.81
N LYS A 156 20.29 12.13 -23.65
CA LYS A 156 19.56 10.98 -24.20
C LYS A 156 20.46 10.09 -25.06
N GLU A 157 21.20 10.68 -26.00
CA GLU A 157 22.05 9.96 -26.96
C GLU A 157 23.24 9.28 -26.27
N GLU A 158 23.96 10.01 -25.41
CA GLU A 158 25.09 9.47 -24.64
C GLU A 158 24.66 8.34 -23.72
N LEU A 159 23.50 8.47 -23.06
CA LEU A 159 22.98 7.40 -22.20
C LEU A 159 22.63 6.14 -23.01
N LEU A 160 21.99 6.29 -24.17
CA LEU A 160 21.68 5.15 -25.06
C LEU A 160 22.95 4.45 -25.54
N ILE A 161 23.96 5.22 -25.95
CA ILE A 161 25.26 4.70 -26.40
C ILE A 161 25.96 3.99 -25.24
N HIS A 162 25.98 4.59 -24.05
CA HIS A 162 26.60 4.01 -22.86
C HIS A 162 25.97 2.68 -22.48
N CYS A 163 24.64 2.61 -22.38
CA CYS A 163 23.93 1.37 -22.03
C CYS A 163 24.19 0.26 -23.06
N LYS A 164 24.22 0.59 -24.34
CA LYS A 164 24.50 -0.37 -25.42
C LYS A 164 25.95 -0.86 -25.39
N ASN A 165 26.91 0.03 -25.19
CA ASN A 165 28.33 -0.32 -25.28
C ASN A 165 28.85 -1.03 -24.02
N VAL A 166 28.43 -0.60 -22.84
CA VAL A 166 28.95 -1.12 -21.56
C VAL A 166 28.16 -2.33 -21.07
N PHE A 167 26.83 -2.29 -21.19
CA PHE A 167 25.94 -3.30 -20.64
C PHE A 167 25.25 -4.16 -21.70
N GLN A 168 25.51 -3.93 -22.98
CA GLN A 168 24.88 -4.65 -24.10
C GLN A 168 23.35 -4.62 -24.02
N THR A 169 22.81 -3.54 -23.45
CA THR A 169 21.39 -3.40 -23.11
C THR A 169 20.81 -2.21 -23.84
N GLU A 170 19.64 -2.40 -24.45
CA GLU A 170 18.89 -1.32 -25.11
C GLU A 170 17.78 -0.81 -24.17
N ILE A 171 17.75 0.50 -23.95
CA ILE A 171 16.75 1.18 -23.13
C ILE A 171 15.87 2.09 -23.98
N ASN A 172 14.61 2.27 -23.58
CA ASN A 172 13.65 3.09 -24.31
C ASN A 172 13.34 4.40 -23.57
N ILE A 173 13.91 5.49 -24.07
CA ILE A 173 13.67 6.84 -23.55
C ILE A 173 12.56 7.52 -24.37
N LEU A 174 11.44 7.80 -23.71
CA LEU A 174 10.27 8.45 -24.30
C LEU A 174 10.56 9.93 -24.60
N ASN A 175 11.13 10.66 -23.64
CA ASN A 175 11.39 12.09 -23.78
C ASN A 175 12.52 12.55 -22.85
N CYS A 176 13.22 13.62 -23.22
CA CYS A 176 14.22 14.27 -22.38
C CYS A 176 14.07 15.79 -22.55
N ARG A 177 13.91 16.53 -21.44
CA ARG A 177 13.68 17.98 -21.50
C ARG A 177 14.27 18.71 -20.32
N LEU A 178 14.58 19.99 -20.49
CA LEU A 178 14.97 20.87 -19.40
C LEU A 178 13.80 21.08 -18.42
N SER A 179 14.10 21.17 -17.13
CA SER A 179 13.16 21.63 -16.13
C SER A 179 12.91 23.13 -16.27
N ASN A 180 11.69 23.57 -15.96
CA ASN A 180 11.35 25.01 -15.92
C ASN A 180 11.82 25.70 -14.63
N ILE A 181 12.40 24.93 -13.70
CA ILE A 181 12.88 25.40 -12.41
C ILE A 181 14.40 25.41 -12.51
N SER A 182 15.01 26.58 -12.70
CA SER A 182 16.44 26.77 -12.52
C SER A 182 16.65 27.82 -11.43
N SER A 183 17.70 27.62 -10.64
CA SER A 183 18.12 28.53 -9.60
C SER A 183 19.64 28.58 -9.62
N ASN A 184 20.20 29.78 -9.79
CA ASN A 184 21.64 30.06 -9.72
C ASN A 184 22.53 29.07 -10.51
N ASN A 185 22.65 29.25 -11.83
CA ASN A 185 23.51 28.48 -12.76
C ASN A 185 23.29 26.95 -12.82
N ASP A 186 22.65 26.35 -11.81
CA ASP A 186 22.23 24.96 -11.82
C ASP A 186 21.02 24.78 -12.75
N TYR A 187 20.99 23.67 -13.47
CA TYR A 187 19.84 23.28 -14.28
C TYR A 187 19.57 21.79 -14.15
N ASP A 188 18.28 21.45 -14.20
CA ASP A 188 17.81 20.08 -14.12
C ASP A 188 17.34 19.59 -15.50
N ILE A 189 17.69 18.37 -15.85
CA ILE A 189 17.17 17.65 -17.00
C ILE A 189 16.25 16.53 -16.51
N LEU A 190 15.05 16.47 -17.10
CA LEU A 190 14.03 15.47 -16.82
C LEU A 190 14.04 14.40 -17.91
N LEU A 191 14.39 13.17 -17.53
CA LEU A 191 14.41 12.01 -18.40
C LEU A 191 13.17 11.13 -18.19
N PHE A 192 12.37 10.95 -19.23
CA PHE A 192 11.16 10.14 -19.22
C PHE A 192 11.41 8.82 -19.93
N VAL A 193 11.21 7.73 -19.22
CA VAL A 193 11.39 6.36 -19.72
C VAL A 193 10.06 5.77 -20.16
N LYS A 194 10.09 4.92 -21.19
CA LYS A 194 8.89 4.35 -21.82
C LYS A 194 8.37 3.11 -21.09
N ASP A 195 9.24 2.21 -20.67
CA ASP A 195 8.87 0.89 -20.13
C ASP A 195 9.51 0.58 -18.76
N SER A 196 8.97 -0.47 -18.12
CA SER A 196 9.35 -0.95 -16.79
C SER A 196 10.77 -1.47 -16.74
N TYR A 197 11.20 -2.15 -17.80
CA TYR A 197 12.54 -2.71 -17.92
C TYR A 197 13.59 -1.60 -17.90
N SER A 198 13.47 -0.63 -18.80
CA SER A 198 14.37 0.51 -18.93
C SER A 198 14.40 1.35 -17.65
N TYR A 199 13.25 1.51 -16.97
CA TYR A 199 13.20 2.23 -15.71
C TYR A 199 13.91 1.47 -14.59
N SER A 200 13.63 0.17 -14.45
CA SER A 200 14.27 -0.71 -13.47
C SER A 200 15.78 -0.75 -13.66
N PHE A 201 16.23 -0.80 -14.90
CA PHE A 201 17.64 -0.76 -15.26
C PHE A 201 18.29 0.54 -14.77
N LEU A 202 17.68 1.69 -15.07
CA LEU A 202 18.20 3.00 -14.66
C LEU A 202 18.02 3.33 -13.16
N LEU A 203 17.38 2.48 -12.36
CA LEU A 203 17.33 2.67 -10.91
C LEU A 203 18.69 2.44 -10.23
N ASP A 204 19.54 1.59 -10.80
CA ASP A 204 20.90 1.39 -10.30
C ASP A 204 21.81 2.50 -10.87
N GLN A 205 22.41 3.28 -9.98
CA GLN A 205 23.33 4.36 -10.33
C GLN A 205 24.56 3.87 -11.09
N LYS A 206 24.95 2.59 -10.92
CA LYS A 206 26.08 1.98 -11.64
C LYS A 206 25.84 1.86 -13.14
N HIS A 207 24.59 1.89 -13.59
CA HIS A 207 24.24 1.81 -15.01
C HIS A 207 24.28 3.17 -15.72
N TRP A 208 24.60 4.24 -15.00
CA TRP A 208 24.72 5.58 -15.57
C TRP A 208 26.18 5.91 -15.90
N PRO A 209 26.43 6.69 -16.95
CA PRO A 209 27.79 7.16 -17.26
C PRO A 209 28.27 8.12 -16.18
N ASN A 210 29.56 8.14 -15.85
CA ASN A 210 30.07 9.02 -14.78
C ASN A 210 29.94 10.52 -15.10
N VAL A 211 29.94 10.88 -16.38
CA VAL A 211 29.86 12.26 -16.89
C VAL A 211 29.01 12.30 -18.16
N PHE A 212 28.38 13.45 -18.40
CA PHE A 212 27.76 13.77 -19.68
C PHE A 212 28.48 14.96 -20.30
N ASN A 213 28.99 14.83 -21.54
CA ASN A 213 29.78 15.88 -22.20
C ASN A 213 30.88 16.50 -21.30
N ASN A 214 31.64 15.66 -20.58
CA ASN A 214 32.67 16.05 -19.61
C ASN A 214 32.17 16.88 -18.40
N VAL A 215 30.86 16.92 -18.16
CA VAL A 215 30.25 17.60 -17.02
C VAL A 215 29.72 16.56 -16.03
N ASN A 216 30.05 16.76 -14.75
CA ASN A 216 29.52 15.96 -13.65
C ASN A 216 28.05 16.31 -13.37
N TYR A 217 27.29 15.33 -12.91
CA TYR A 217 25.90 15.51 -12.52
C TYR A 217 25.61 14.83 -11.19
N ALA A 218 24.45 15.14 -10.61
CA ALA A 218 23.96 14.52 -9.40
C ALA A 218 22.46 14.20 -9.51
N PHE A 219 22.00 13.26 -8.70
CA PHE A 219 20.57 13.02 -8.49
C PHE A 219 20.13 13.79 -7.24
N PRO A 220 19.18 14.74 -7.35
CA PRO A 220 18.79 15.59 -6.21
C PRO A 220 17.94 14.85 -5.17
N SER A 221 17.38 13.69 -5.52
CA SER A 221 16.53 12.91 -4.63
C SER A 221 16.60 11.43 -4.98
N ASP A 222 16.28 10.58 -4.00
CA ASP A 222 16.04 9.17 -4.24
C ASP A 222 14.93 8.97 -5.26
N GLN A 223 15.16 8.04 -6.18
CA GLN A 223 14.16 7.69 -7.19
C GLN A 223 12.97 6.99 -6.52
N VAL A 224 11.78 7.51 -6.81
CA VAL A 224 10.51 6.98 -6.30
C VAL A 224 10.13 5.74 -7.10
N ILE A 225 9.87 4.63 -6.43
CA ILE A 225 9.42 3.41 -7.12
C ILE A 225 8.01 3.64 -7.69
N PRO A 226 7.83 3.48 -9.01
CA PRO A 226 6.54 3.67 -9.65
C PRO A 226 5.54 2.60 -9.21
N PRO A 227 4.23 2.92 -9.23
CA PRO A 227 3.18 1.92 -9.02
C PRO A 227 3.28 0.69 -9.95
N GLN A 228 3.78 0.88 -11.17
CA GLN A 228 3.98 -0.17 -12.18
C GLN A 228 5.02 -1.23 -11.74
N LEU A 229 5.91 -0.90 -10.80
CA LEU A 229 6.85 -1.85 -10.18
C LEU A 229 6.40 -2.26 -8.78
N SER A 230 5.13 -2.05 -8.45
CA SER A 230 4.59 -2.39 -7.14
C SER A 230 3.60 -3.56 -7.22
N LEU A 231 3.54 -4.32 -6.13
CA LEU A 231 2.65 -5.47 -5.93
C LEU A 231 1.84 -5.30 -4.65
N ILE A 232 0.71 -6.02 -4.56
CA ILE A 232 -0.11 -6.11 -3.36
C ILE A 232 -0.13 -7.55 -2.89
N VAL A 233 0.33 -7.77 -1.66
CA VAL A 233 0.15 -9.01 -0.92
C VAL A 233 -1.17 -8.93 -0.15
N LYS A 234 -2.02 -9.93 -0.32
CA LYS A 234 -3.36 -10.00 0.29
C LYS A 234 -3.34 -10.84 1.56
N ASN A 235 -4.31 -10.58 2.43
CA ASN A 235 -4.60 -11.37 3.62
C ASN A 235 -3.45 -11.46 4.64
N VAL A 236 -2.58 -10.45 4.70
CA VAL A 236 -1.53 -10.38 5.72
C VAL A 236 -2.16 -10.09 7.08
N ASP A 237 -1.89 -10.93 8.09
CA ASP A 237 -2.46 -10.78 9.43
C ASP A 237 -2.06 -9.43 10.06
N LEU A 238 -3.00 -8.81 10.76
CA LEU A 238 -2.81 -7.55 11.50
C LEU A 238 -2.02 -7.76 12.79
N HIS A 239 -2.05 -8.96 13.37
CA HIS A 239 -1.35 -9.29 14.61
C HIS A 239 0.08 -9.80 14.38
N LEU A 240 0.44 -10.05 13.12
CA LEU A 240 1.78 -10.49 12.76
C LEU A 240 2.77 -9.33 12.93
N ASP A 241 3.94 -9.64 13.51
CA ASP A 241 5.04 -8.70 13.65
C ASP A 241 5.50 -8.23 12.27
N PHE A 242 5.25 -6.95 11.99
CA PHE A 242 5.47 -6.40 10.67
C PHE A 242 6.95 -6.18 10.36
N ASP A 243 7.81 -6.04 11.37
CA ASP A 243 9.25 -5.83 11.15
C ASP A 243 9.93 -7.16 10.80
N ASP A 244 9.53 -8.25 11.45
CA ASP A 244 9.91 -9.61 11.07
C ASP A 244 9.45 -9.94 9.64
N PHE A 245 8.21 -9.61 9.31
CA PHE A 245 7.66 -9.75 7.95
C PHE A 245 8.48 -9.01 6.91
N CYS A 246 8.83 -7.74 7.18
CA CYS A 246 9.63 -6.93 6.28
C CYS A 246 11.02 -7.54 6.08
N SER A 247 11.65 -7.98 7.17
CA SER A 247 12.99 -8.57 7.16
C SER A 247 13.02 -9.86 6.35
N GLU A 248 12.04 -10.73 6.55
CA GLU A 248 11.93 -11.98 5.81
C GLU A 248 11.68 -11.77 4.32
N ILE A 249 10.78 -10.85 3.95
CA ILE A 249 10.55 -10.49 2.54
C ILE A 249 11.84 -10.00 1.90
N LYS A 250 12.56 -9.07 2.55
CA LYS A 250 13.79 -8.49 2.00
C LYS A 250 14.92 -9.52 1.89
N LEU A 251 14.98 -10.46 2.83
CA LEU A 251 15.94 -11.58 2.80
C LEU A 251 15.66 -12.50 1.60
N ARG A 252 14.40 -12.87 1.38
CA ARG A 252 14.01 -13.80 0.31
C ARG A 252 13.96 -13.14 -1.07
N TYR A 253 13.62 -11.86 -1.11
CA TYR A 253 13.46 -11.07 -2.34
C TYR A 253 14.25 -9.76 -2.23
N PRO A 254 15.58 -9.79 -2.46
CA PRO A 254 16.44 -8.62 -2.28
C PRO A 254 16.09 -7.41 -3.16
N SER A 255 15.38 -7.62 -4.28
CA SER A 255 14.89 -6.53 -5.13
C SER A 255 13.68 -5.80 -4.56
N VAL A 256 13.14 -6.20 -3.40
CA VAL A 256 12.10 -5.45 -2.69
C VAL A 256 12.74 -4.33 -1.89
N LYS A 257 12.53 -3.08 -2.32
CA LYS A 257 13.06 -1.89 -1.66
C LYS A 257 12.24 -1.54 -0.42
N ASN A 258 10.92 -1.43 -0.59
CA ASN A 258 10.00 -1.03 0.47
C ASN A 258 8.87 -2.05 0.64
N VAL A 259 8.48 -2.26 1.90
CA VAL A 259 7.35 -3.09 2.32
C VAL A 259 6.45 -2.19 3.16
N ILE A 260 5.23 -1.92 2.68
CA ILE A 260 4.36 -0.89 3.25
C ILE A 260 3.00 -1.50 3.59
N ARG A 261 2.65 -1.57 4.88
CA ARG A 261 1.31 -1.98 5.30
C ARG A 261 0.31 -0.87 4.98
N MET A 262 -0.71 -1.19 4.20
CA MET A 262 -1.69 -0.19 3.76
C MET A 262 -2.62 0.19 4.92
N LYS A 263 -3.17 1.40 4.83
CA LYS A 263 -4.18 1.94 5.77
C LYS A 263 -5.49 2.22 5.04
N ASN A 264 -6.61 2.06 5.74
CA ASN A 264 -7.92 2.45 5.25
C ASN A 264 -8.14 3.97 5.34
N LYS A 265 -9.34 4.44 4.97
CA LYS A 265 -9.75 5.86 5.05
C LYS A 265 -9.72 6.44 6.48
N PHE A 266 -9.74 5.59 7.50
CA PHE A 266 -9.71 5.94 8.93
C PHE A 266 -8.31 5.78 9.54
N GLN A 267 -7.26 5.65 8.71
CA GLN A 267 -5.88 5.44 9.15
C GLN A 267 -5.61 4.12 9.90
N SER A 268 -6.58 3.20 9.93
CA SER A 268 -6.38 1.87 10.50
C SER A 268 -5.68 0.97 9.47
N TYR A 269 -4.72 0.17 9.93
CA TYR A 269 -4.06 -0.83 9.09
C TYR A 269 -5.06 -1.85 8.53
N ILE A 270 -4.82 -2.29 7.29
CA ILE A 270 -5.62 -3.32 6.63
C ILE A 270 -4.75 -4.54 6.27
N LYS A 271 -5.40 -5.65 5.92
CA LYS A 271 -4.75 -6.91 5.53
C LYS A 271 -4.11 -6.88 4.13
N LEU A 272 -3.69 -5.71 3.67
CA LEU A 272 -3.01 -5.51 2.39
C LEU A 272 -1.64 -4.89 2.64
N VAL A 273 -0.60 -5.49 2.05
CA VAL A 273 0.76 -4.95 2.09
C VAL A 273 1.20 -4.64 0.67
N LYS A 274 1.70 -3.43 0.45
CA LYS A 274 2.29 -3.01 -0.81
C LYS A 274 3.79 -3.34 -0.80
N LEU A 275 4.25 -4.02 -1.83
CA LEU A 275 5.68 -4.25 -2.08
C LEU A 275 6.12 -3.33 -3.21
N GLU A 276 7.25 -2.65 -3.04
CA GLU A 276 7.88 -1.82 -4.07
C GLU A 276 9.17 -2.50 -4.54
N LEU A 277 9.21 -2.87 -5.82
CA LEU A 277 10.31 -3.64 -6.40
C LEU A 277 11.20 -2.74 -7.26
N THR A 278 12.51 -3.01 -7.24
CA THR A 278 13.49 -2.40 -8.15
C THR A 278 13.65 -3.19 -9.44
N SER A 279 13.22 -4.45 -9.48
CA SER A 279 13.34 -5.34 -10.63
C SER A 279 11.99 -5.60 -11.30
N SER A 280 11.90 -5.30 -12.59
CA SER A 280 10.72 -5.61 -13.42
C SER A 280 10.55 -7.10 -13.67
N SER A 281 11.65 -7.85 -13.87
CA SER A 281 11.60 -9.28 -14.15
C SER A 281 11.05 -10.08 -12.95
N LEU A 282 11.55 -9.80 -11.74
CA LEU A 282 11.04 -10.44 -10.52
C LEU A 282 9.56 -10.09 -10.30
N ARG A 283 9.16 -8.85 -10.60
CA ARG A 283 7.77 -8.42 -10.48
C ARG A 283 6.85 -9.22 -11.41
N GLU A 284 7.26 -9.45 -12.65
CA GLU A 284 6.51 -10.26 -13.61
C GLU A 284 6.47 -11.75 -13.22
N GLU A 285 7.59 -12.29 -12.74
CA GLU A 285 7.67 -13.66 -12.21
C GLU A 285 6.66 -13.88 -11.06
N LEU A 286 6.66 -12.98 -10.08
CA LEU A 286 5.75 -13.05 -8.93
C LEU A 286 4.27 -12.88 -9.33
N LEU A 287 3.99 -12.03 -10.31
CA LEU A 287 2.62 -11.86 -10.83
C LEU A 287 2.13 -13.11 -11.57
N ASN A 288 2.99 -13.72 -12.38
CA ASN A 288 2.68 -14.96 -13.09
C ASN A 288 2.45 -16.12 -12.11
N GLY A 289 3.26 -16.20 -11.05
CA GLY A 289 3.10 -17.17 -9.97
C GLY A 289 1.88 -16.90 -9.07
N LYS A 290 1.35 -15.67 -9.05
CA LYS A 290 0.21 -15.19 -8.24
C LYS A 290 0.36 -15.34 -6.73
N LYS A 291 1.48 -15.87 -6.24
CA LYS A 291 1.71 -16.17 -4.82
C LYS A 291 3.15 -15.85 -4.42
N ILE A 292 3.32 -15.43 -3.18
CA ILE A 292 4.62 -15.24 -2.52
C ILE A 292 4.67 -16.13 -1.28
N ILE A 293 5.84 -16.70 -0.99
CA ILE A 293 6.02 -17.56 0.19
C ILE A 293 6.88 -16.80 1.19
N ILE A 294 6.36 -16.63 2.40
CA ILE A 294 7.02 -15.95 3.52
C ILE A 294 6.87 -16.87 4.71
N GLY A 295 8.00 -17.39 5.19
CA GLY A 295 8.10 -18.50 6.12
C GLY A 295 7.52 -19.76 5.51
N TYR A 296 6.49 -20.26 6.18
CA TYR A 296 5.70 -21.42 5.77
C TYR A 296 4.33 -21.03 5.20
N ILE A 297 4.07 -19.73 5.02
CA ILE A 297 2.77 -19.21 4.59
C ILE A 297 2.87 -18.73 3.16
N ALA A 298 1.94 -19.18 2.32
CA ALA A 298 1.75 -18.67 0.98
C ALA A 298 0.69 -17.57 0.98
N TYR A 299 1.05 -16.39 0.50
CA TYR A 299 0.15 -15.25 0.35
C TYR A 299 -0.18 -15.02 -1.11
N ASP A 300 -1.43 -14.64 -1.39
CA ASP A 300 -1.84 -14.24 -2.73
C ASP A 300 -1.30 -12.85 -3.08
N ILE A 301 -0.84 -12.70 -4.32
CA ILE A 301 -0.37 -11.43 -4.86
C ILE A 301 -1.33 -10.94 -5.94
N ALA A 302 -1.46 -9.62 -6.05
CA ALA A 302 -2.01 -8.96 -7.22
C ALA A 302 -1.16 -7.76 -7.64
N GLU A 303 -1.36 -7.29 -8.87
CA GLU A 303 -0.80 -6.03 -9.34
C GLU A 303 -1.31 -4.86 -8.49
N TYR A 304 -0.41 -3.94 -8.14
CA TYR A 304 -0.82 -2.69 -7.51
C TYR A 304 -1.37 -1.71 -8.54
N LEU A 305 -2.67 -1.48 -8.49
CA LEU A 305 -3.35 -0.52 -9.36
C LEU A 305 -3.46 0.83 -8.64
N ALA A 306 -2.54 1.74 -8.98
CA ALA A 306 -2.58 3.10 -8.45
C ALA A 306 -3.90 3.80 -8.87
N PRO A 307 -4.55 4.56 -7.95
CA PRO A 307 -5.73 5.33 -8.29
C PRO A 307 -5.46 6.29 -9.45
N ALA A 308 -6.39 6.36 -10.42
CA ALA A 308 -6.22 7.23 -11.58
C ALA A 308 -6.03 8.70 -11.17
N THR A 309 -5.13 9.40 -11.84
CA THR A 309 -5.00 10.85 -11.65
C THR A 309 -6.15 11.56 -12.37
N VAL A 310 -6.81 12.49 -11.68
CA VAL A 310 -7.94 13.22 -12.24
C VAL A 310 -7.41 14.41 -13.04
N LEU A 311 -7.87 14.55 -14.28
CA LEU A 311 -7.62 15.75 -15.09
C LEU A 311 -8.41 16.92 -14.50
N ILE A 312 -7.71 17.91 -13.96
CA ILE A 312 -8.30 19.17 -13.46
C ILE A 312 -7.79 20.32 -14.31
N CYS A 313 -8.70 21.07 -14.91
CA CYS A 313 -8.37 22.20 -15.77
C CYS A 313 -7.72 23.32 -14.97
N SER A 314 -6.53 23.76 -15.34
CA SER A 314 -5.82 24.83 -14.62
C SER A 314 -6.42 26.24 -14.81
N LYS A 315 -7.38 26.39 -15.72
CA LYS A 315 -8.11 27.64 -15.97
C LYS A 315 -9.37 27.74 -15.10
N CYS A 316 -10.31 26.81 -15.27
CA CYS A 316 -11.59 26.85 -14.55
C CYS A 316 -11.63 26.01 -13.27
N MET A 317 -10.60 25.20 -13.00
CA MET A 317 -10.59 24.14 -11.97
C MET A 317 -11.61 23.02 -12.20
N GLY A 318 -12.35 23.03 -13.32
CA GLY A 318 -13.30 22.00 -13.69
C GLY A 318 -12.64 20.65 -13.96
N LEU A 319 -13.41 19.58 -13.79
CA LEU A 319 -12.95 18.21 -14.05
C LEU A 319 -13.02 17.90 -15.55
N GLY A 320 -12.03 17.12 -16.00
CA GLY A 320 -12.11 16.33 -17.22
C GLY A 320 -11.83 17.01 -18.55
N HIS A 321 -11.18 18.17 -18.58
CA HIS A 321 -10.76 18.77 -19.83
C HIS A 321 -9.43 19.52 -19.68
N PHE A 322 -8.71 19.69 -20.78
CA PHE A 322 -7.49 20.48 -20.81
C PHE A 322 -7.80 21.97 -20.86
N LYS A 323 -6.87 22.81 -20.38
CA LYS A 323 -6.98 24.28 -20.46
C LYS A 323 -7.29 24.79 -21.87
N LYS A 324 -6.76 24.13 -22.91
CA LYS A 324 -6.98 24.51 -24.32
C LYS A 324 -8.43 24.29 -24.80
N GLN A 325 -9.16 23.38 -24.17
CA GLN A 325 -10.55 23.05 -24.50
C GLN A 325 -11.54 23.69 -23.52
N CYS A 326 -11.06 24.57 -22.64
CA CYS A 326 -11.89 25.24 -21.64
C CYS A 326 -12.67 26.39 -22.30
N SER A 327 -14.01 26.29 -22.29
CA SER A 327 -14.91 27.34 -22.77
C SER A 327 -15.00 28.55 -21.85
N GLN A 328 -14.58 28.43 -20.60
CA GLN A 328 -14.65 29.51 -19.63
C GLN A 328 -13.69 30.64 -20.03
N ILE A 329 -14.19 31.88 -20.11
CA ILE A 329 -13.39 33.06 -20.48
C ILE A 329 -12.47 33.44 -19.31
N LYS A 330 -13.04 33.59 -18.11
CA LYS A 330 -12.35 33.95 -16.88
C LYS A 330 -11.58 32.77 -16.28
N ASN A 331 -10.52 33.05 -15.54
CA ASN A 331 -9.84 32.06 -14.71
C ASN A 331 -10.59 31.87 -13.39
N THR A 332 -10.42 30.73 -12.74
CA THR A 332 -10.97 30.45 -11.42
C THR A 332 -9.83 30.43 -10.41
N CYS A 333 -9.97 31.19 -9.32
CA CYS A 333 -9.00 31.18 -8.23
C CYS A 333 -8.94 29.80 -7.56
N ARG A 334 -7.74 29.25 -7.37
CA ARG A 334 -7.53 27.93 -6.76
C ARG A 334 -7.94 27.85 -5.29
N THR A 335 -7.90 28.99 -4.61
CA THR A 335 -8.12 29.10 -3.17
C THR A 335 -9.58 29.43 -2.90
N CYS A 336 -10.08 30.58 -3.37
CA CYS A 336 -11.44 31.03 -3.07
C CYS A 336 -12.51 30.62 -4.09
N GLY A 337 -12.12 30.04 -5.23
CA GLY A 337 -13.08 29.61 -6.26
C GLY A 337 -13.71 30.74 -7.07
N ASP A 338 -13.31 32.00 -6.86
CA ASP A 338 -13.87 33.15 -7.58
C ASP A 338 -13.41 33.22 -9.04
N LEU A 339 -14.28 33.76 -9.90
CA LEU A 339 -14.01 33.99 -11.32
C LEU A 339 -13.26 35.32 -11.51
N VAL A 340 -12.06 35.26 -12.09
CA VAL A 340 -11.13 36.38 -12.20
C VAL A 340 -10.57 36.49 -13.62
N ASP A 341 -10.48 37.71 -14.13
CA ASP A 341 -9.94 37.94 -15.47
C ASP A 341 -8.40 37.72 -15.47
N ASP A 342 -7.69 38.32 -14.52
CA ASP A 342 -6.26 38.06 -14.27
C ASP A 342 -6.01 37.55 -12.84
N LEU A 343 -5.40 36.37 -12.74
CA LEU A 343 -4.97 35.77 -11.47
C LEU A 343 -3.88 36.59 -10.76
N LYS A 344 -3.08 37.38 -11.49
CA LYS A 344 -2.01 38.19 -10.90
C LYS A 344 -2.54 39.42 -10.16
N LEU A 345 -3.66 39.98 -10.63
CA LEU A 345 -4.29 41.17 -10.08
C LEU A 345 -5.41 40.84 -9.08
N HIS A 346 -5.70 39.54 -8.90
CA HIS A 346 -6.78 39.10 -8.04
C HIS A 346 -6.46 39.27 -6.55
N ILE A 347 -7.30 40.05 -5.87
CA ILE A 347 -7.33 40.15 -4.41
C ILE A 347 -8.10 38.93 -3.87
N CYS A 348 -7.35 37.88 -3.52
CA CYS A 348 -7.92 36.65 -2.99
C CYS A 348 -8.42 36.82 -1.56
N SER A 349 -9.67 36.41 -1.30
CA SER A 349 -10.26 36.38 0.04
C SER A 349 -9.55 35.40 0.99
N LYS A 350 -8.70 34.51 0.46
CA LYS A 350 -7.96 33.44 1.17
C LYS A 350 -8.82 32.42 1.91
N ILE A 351 -10.14 32.56 1.85
CA ILE A 351 -11.09 31.57 2.34
C ILE A 351 -11.06 30.42 1.33
N GLU A 352 -10.70 29.23 1.79
CA GLU A 352 -10.68 28.06 0.92
C GLU A 352 -12.11 27.66 0.56
N LYS A 353 -12.42 27.56 -0.73
CA LYS A 353 -13.74 27.15 -1.19
C LYS A 353 -13.62 26.28 -2.43
N CYS A 354 -14.22 25.08 -2.33
CA CYS A 354 -14.20 24.14 -3.42
C CYS A 354 -15.29 24.47 -4.45
N ILE A 355 -14.92 24.59 -5.72
CA ILE A 355 -15.91 24.82 -6.79
C ILE A 355 -16.77 23.59 -7.11
N HIS A 356 -16.36 22.40 -6.67
CA HIS A 356 -17.09 21.16 -6.95
C HIS A 356 -18.14 20.84 -5.91
N CYS A 357 -17.83 21.05 -4.63
CA CYS A 357 -18.72 20.70 -3.52
C CYS A 357 -19.09 21.87 -2.61
N GLY A 358 -18.54 23.07 -2.85
CA GLY A 358 -18.83 24.27 -2.07
C GLY A 358 -18.24 24.31 -0.66
N LEU A 359 -17.53 23.26 -0.22
CA LEU A 359 -16.97 23.12 1.13
C LEU A 359 -15.62 23.84 1.30
N ASP A 360 -15.20 23.97 2.57
CA ASP A 360 -14.01 24.70 3.02
C ASP A 360 -12.71 23.91 2.77
N HIS A 361 -12.38 23.73 1.49
CA HIS A 361 -11.10 23.21 1.05
C HIS A 361 -10.81 23.61 -0.40
N LYS A 362 -9.55 23.55 -0.81
CA LYS A 362 -9.15 23.78 -2.22
C LYS A 362 -9.89 22.86 -3.20
N SER A 363 -10.17 23.35 -4.40
CA SER A 363 -10.90 22.60 -5.44
C SER A 363 -10.15 21.34 -5.91
N ASN A 364 -8.82 21.36 -5.89
CA ASN A 364 -7.98 20.20 -6.20
C ASN A 364 -7.67 19.31 -4.98
N SER A 365 -8.29 19.57 -3.83
CA SER A 365 -8.02 18.84 -2.60
C SER A 365 -8.42 17.37 -2.75
N LEU A 366 -7.55 16.48 -2.28
CA LEU A 366 -7.83 15.04 -2.16
C LEU A 366 -8.96 14.75 -1.16
N LYS A 367 -9.35 15.73 -0.34
CA LYS A 367 -10.47 15.59 0.61
C LYS A 367 -11.84 15.75 -0.06
N CYS A 368 -11.91 16.37 -1.24
CA CYS A 368 -13.17 16.63 -1.95
C CYS A 368 -13.89 15.33 -2.36
N HIS A 369 -15.13 15.14 -1.90
CA HIS A 369 -15.90 13.94 -2.24
C HIS A 369 -16.24 13.84 -3.73
N MET A 370 -16.48 14.98 -4.41
CA MET A 370 -16.75 15.01 -5.85
C MET A 370 -15.54 14.54 -6.66
N VAL A 371 -14.33 15.03 -6.33
CA VAL A 371 -13.08 14.60 -6.98
C VAL A 371 -12.81 13.11 -6.70
N LYS A 372 -13.10 12.63 -5.48
CA LYS A 372 -12.98 11.21 -5.14
C LYS A 372 -13.95 10.34 -5.95
N SER A 373 -15.21 10.75 -6.06
CA SER A 373 -16.22 10.02 -6.84
C SER A 373 -15.82 9.94 -8.31
N TYR A 374 -15.45 11.08 -8.92
CA TYR A 374 -14.97 11.15 -10.30
C TYR A 374 -13.74 10.26 -10.53
N ARG A 375 -12.78 10.26 -9.58
CA ARG A 375 -11.61 9.37 -9.63
C ARG A 375 -12.02 7.90 -9.61
N SER A 376 -12.97 7.53 -8.76
CA SER A 376 -13.42 6.14 -8.61
C SER A 376 -14.11 5.64 -9.89
N GLU A 377 -14.93 6.48 -10.52
CA GLU A 377 -15.59 6.17 -11.79
C GLU A 377 -14.58 6.10 -12.95
N LEU A 378 -13.63 7.03 -13.01
CA LEU A 378 -12.54 7.00 -13.98
C LEU A 378 -11.72 5.71 -13.85
N THR A 379 -11.36 5.34 -12.63
CA THR A 379 -10.60 4.10 -12.35
C THR A 379 -11.42 2.87 -12.75
N ARG A 380 -12.72 2.82 -12.39
CA ARG A 380 -13.63 1.73 -12.78
C ARG A 380 -13.70 1.58 -14.29
N LYS A 381 -13.88 2.67 -15.02
CA LYS A 381 -13.94 2.68 -16.49
C LYS A 381 -12.64 2.13 -17.10
N LEU A 382 -11.48 2.55 -16.60
CA LEU A 382 -10.18 2.07 -17.08
C LEU A 382 -9.99 0.56 -16.85
N LEU A 383 -10.39 0.06 -15.68
CA LEU A 383 -10.29 -1.37 -15.36
C LEU A 383 -11.27 -2.21 -16.18
N SER A 384 -12.51 -1.73 -16.38
CA SER A 384 -13.49 -2.42 -17.22
C SER A 384 -13.10 -2.45 -18.70
N SER A 385 -12.46 -1.40 -19.22
CA SER A 385 -12.01 -1.35 -20.61
C SER A 385 -10.83 -2.28 -20.91
N ASN A 386 -9.92 -2.50 -19.95
CA ASN A 386 -8.76 -3.38 -20.16
C ASN A 386 -9.12 -4.88 -20.19
N ASN A 387 -10.18 -5.30 -19.50
CA ASN A 387 -10.61 -6.70 -19.48
C ASN A 387 -11.21 -7.20 -20.81
N HIS A 388 -11.54 -6.31 -21.75
CA HIS A 388 -12.03 -6.69 -23.09
C HIS A 388 -10.94 -6.68 -24.18
N SER A 389 -9.69 -6.33 -23.84
CA SER A 389 -8.61 -6.21 -24.83
C SER A 389 -7.61 -7.39 -24.82
N SER A 390 -7.90 -8.45 -24.07
CA SER A 390 -7.13 -9.70 -24.07
C SER A 390 -8.02 -10.80 -24.68
N HIS A 391 -7.59 -11.40 -25.80
CA HIS A 391 -8.31 -12.42 -26.58
C HIS A 391 -9.48 -11.97 -27.47
N VAL A 392 -9.16 -11.33 -28.60
CA VAL A 392 -9.78 -11.73 -29.90
C VAL A 392 -8.66 -11.79 -30.93
N SER A 393 -7.90 -12.88 -30.89
CA SER A 393 -7.21 -13.36 -32.09
C SER A 393 -8.30 -13.82 -33.06
N GLN A 394 -8.19 -13.33 -34.30
CA GLN A 394 -8.96 -13.79 -35.44
C GLN A 394 -8.88 -15.33 -35.52
N ASN A 395 -10.01 -16.00 -35.36
CA ASN A 395 -10.32 -17.26 -36.02
C ASN A 395 -11.85 -17.39 -36.07
N GLY A 396 -12.34 -17.55 -37.29
CA GLY A 396 -13.76 -17.54 -37.60
C GLY A 396 -14.50 -18.74 -37.04
N MET A 397 -15.68 -18.46 -36.50
CA MET A 397 -16.86 -19.32 -36.61
C MET A 397 -18.07 -18.39 -36.58
N ILE A 398 -18.62 -18.11 -37.76
CA ILE A 398 -19.97 -17.54 -37.89
C ILE A 398 -20.91 -18.74 -37.93
N ASP A 399 -21.69 -18.89 -36.86
CA ASP A 399 -22.79 -19.82 -36.76
C ASP A 399 -23.81 -19.57 -37.88
N LEU A 400 -24.11 -20.63 -38.62
CA LEU A 400 -25.32 -20.74 -39.41
C LEU A 400 -26.53 -20.76 -38.48
N ASN A 401 -27.38 -19.73 -38.58
CA ASN A 401 -28.83 -19.99 -38.61
C ASN A 401 -29.55 -18.86 -39.36
N LYS A 402 -29.71 -19.09 -40.66
CA LYS A 402 -30.70 -18.45 -41.52
C LYS A 402 -32.09 -18.88 -41.05
N ASN A 403 -32.96 -17.91 -40.79
CA ASN A 403 -34.35 -17.98 -41.21
C ASN A 403 -34.87 -16.56 -41.48
N VAL A 404 -34.76 -16.18 -42.75
CA VAL A 404 -35.37 -14.99 -43.33
C VAL A 404 -36.79 -15.39 -43.71
N ASN A 405 -37.80 -14.81 -43.04
CA ASN A 405 -39.18 -14.83 -43.50
C ASN A 405 -39.56 -13.38 -43.86
N ILE A 406 -39.42 -13.04 -45.14
CA ILE A 406 -39.86 -11.76 -45.70
C ILE A 406 -41.37 -11.90 -45.93
N VAL A 407 -42.16 -11.33 -45.03
CA VAL A 407 -43.59 -11.11 -45.26
C VAL A 407 -43.75 -9.79 -46.02
N TYR A 408 -44.21 -9.91 -47.26
CA TYR A 408 -44.66 -8.81 -48.11
C TYR A 408 -45.90 -8.17 -47.47
N ASN A 409 -45.89 -6.86 -47.21
CA ASN A 409 -47.10 -6.16 -46.73
C ASN A 409 -47.57 -5.12 -47.75
N ASN A 410 -48.80 -5.33 -48.22
CA ASN A 410 -49.44 -4.73 -49.40
C ASN A 410 -50.11 -3.36 -49.11
N SER A 411 -49.47 -2.47 -48.35
CA SER A 411 -50.12 -1.25 -47.84
C SER A 411 -49.60 0.09 -48.40
N HIS A 412 -49.01 0.10 -49.60
CA HIS A 412 -48.51 1.33 -50.27
C HIS A 412 -49.26 1.69 -51.57
N PHE A 413 -50.58 1.48 -51.61
CA PHE A 413 -51.46 2.08 -52.62
C PHE A 413 -52.53 2.96 -51.96
N PRO A 414 -52.78 4.19 -52.45
CA PRO A 414 -53.80 5.06 -51.90
C PRO A 414 -55.19 4.60 -52.36
N GLY A 415 -56.02 4.16 -51.40
CA GLY A 415 -57.45 3.92 -51.61
C GLY A 415 -58.23 5.23 -51.63
N LEU A 416 -59.14 5.33 -52.60
CA LEU A 416 -60.09 6.43 -52.80
C LEU A 416 -61.01 6.66 -51.58
N PRO A 417 -61.57 7.87 -51.41
CA PRO A 417 -62.23 8.28 -50.17
C PRO A 417 -63.59 7.59 -50.01
N VAL A 418 -63.80 6.94 -48.88
CA VAL A 418 -65.11 6.45 -48.44
C VAL A 418 -65.51 7.20 -47.16
N ALA A 419 -66.82 7.47 -47.10
CA ALA A 419 -67.50 8.43 -46.25
C ALA A 419 -67.19 8.36 -44.74
N GLN A 420 -67.18 9.55 -44.15
CA GLN A 420 -67.14 9.79 -42.71
C GLN A 420 -68.32 9.12 -42.00
N ASN A 421 -68.01 8.28 -41.01
CA ASN A 421 -68.83 8.01 -39.83
C ASN A 421 -67.85 7.88 -38.65
N SER A 422 -67.61 8.95 -37.92
CA SER A 422 -68.33 9.35 -36.70
C SER A 422 -67.97 8.49 -35.47
N SER A 423 -67.24 9.13 -34.54
CA SER A 423 -67.03 8.75 -33.14
C SER A 423 -65.94 7.72 -32.78
N SER A 424 -64.68 8.02 -33.13
CA SER A 424 -63.51 7.48 -32.43
C SER A 424 -63.43 8.15 -31.05
N ASN A 425 -64.02 7.51 -30.03
CA ASN A 425 -63.94 7.95 -28.64
C ASN A 425 -62.49 7.78 -28.14
N HIS A 426 -61.67 8.79 -28.37
CA HIS A 426 -60.28 8.90 -27.91
C HIS A 426 -60.11 8.61 -26.40
N MET A 427 -61.15 8.78 -25.59
CA MET A 427 -61.16 8.38 -24.18
C MET A 427 -61.16 6.86 -23.96
N LEU A 428 -61.86 6.08 -24.80
CA LEU A 428 -61.85 4.60 -24.70
C LEU A 428 -60.47 4.04 -25.05
N ASN A 429 -59.85 4.55 -26.13
CA ASN A 429 -58.49 4.13 -26.49
C ASN A 429 -57.44 4.50 -25.42
N LYS A 430 -57.64 5.61 -24.69
CA LYS A 430 -56.78 5.95 -23.53
C LYS A 430 -57.01 5.03 -22.34
N LEU A 431 -58.26 4.64 -22.09
CA LEU A 431 -58.60 3.71 -21.02
C LEU A 431 -58.00 2.32 -21.29
N ASP A 432 -58.10 1.82 -22.51
CA ASP A 432 -57.53 0.52 -22.90
C ASP A 432 -56.00 0.51 -22.80
N ASN A 433 -55.34 1.61 -23.20
CA ASN A 433 -53.90 1.77 -23.01
C ASN A 433 -53.50 1.82 -21.53
N LEU A 434 -54.28 2.50 -20.68
CA LEU A 434 -54.03 2.52 -19.24
C LEU A 434 -54.21 1.13 -18.62
N LEU A 435 -55.23 0.38 -19.01
CA LEU A 435 -55.44 -1.00 -18.54
C LEU A 435 -54.30 -1.93 -18.97
N ALA A 436 -53.79 -1.79 -20.20
CA ALA A 436 -52.63 -2.53 -20.67
C ALA A 436 -51.36 -2.18 -19.86
N GLN A 437 -51.13 -0.90 -19.57
CA GLN A 437 -49.99 -0.47 -18.74
C GLN A 437 -50.10 -0.98 -17.30
N ILE A 438 -51.31 -0.99 -16.71
CA ILE A 438 -51.53 -1.54 -15.37
C ILE A 438 -51.25 -3.04 -15.34
N ALA A 439 -51.67 -3.77 -16.38
CA ALA A 439 -51.37 -5.20 -16.51
C ALA A 439 -49.86 -5.46 -16.61
N GLU A 440 -49.13 -4.67 -17.39
CA GLU A 440 -47.68 -4.74 -17.51
C GLU A 440 -46.97 -4.46 -16.17
N VAL A 441 -47.42 -3.44 -15.42
CA VAL A 441 -46.91 -3.14 -14.08
C VAL A 441 -47.15 -4.31 -13.12
N ASN A 442 -48.31 -4.95 -13.16
CA ASN A 442 -48.61 -6.11 -12.32
C ASN A 442 -47.73 -7.33 -12.65
N VAL A 443 -47.41 -7.55 -13.94
CA VAL A 443 -46.45 -8.59 -14.36
C VAL A 443 -45.06 -8.25 -13.84
N HIS A 444 -44.63 -6.99 -13.94
CA HIS A 444 -43.35 -6.55 -13.39
C HIS A 444 -43.26 -6.72 -11.87
N LEU A 445 -44.30 -6.37 -11.12
CA LEU A 445 -44.36 -6.57 -9.68
C LEU A 445 -44.32 -8.05 -9.29
N SER A 446 -45.02 -8.91 -10.03
CA SER A 446 -44.99 -10.36 -9.80
C SER A 446 -43.58 -10.93 -10.04
N ASN A 447 -42.92 -10.49 -11.11
CA ASN A 447 -41.53 -10.87 -11.40
C ASN A 447 -40.55 -10.36 -10.34
N LEU A 448 -40.75 -9.15 -9.82
CA LEU A 448 -39.95 -8.61 -8.73
C LEU A 448 -40.13 -9.39 -7.43
N LYS A 449 -41.36 -9.81 -7.12
CA LYS A 449 -41.65 -10.66 -5.95
C LYS A 449 -40.88 -11.98 -6.03
N VAL A 450 -40.94 -12.69 -7.16
CA VAL A 450 -40.20 -13.95 -7.36
C VAL A 450 -38.67 -13.75 -7.23
N LYS A 451 -38.14 -12.62 -7.73
CA LYS A 451 -36.72 -12.29 -7.57
C LYS A 451 -36.36 -12.01 -6.12
N ASN A 452 -37.22 -11.33 -5.38
CA ASN A 452 -37.03 -11.06 -3.96
C ASN A 452 -37.01 -12.36 -3.14
N ASP A 453 -37.93 -13.27 -3.39
CA ASP A 453 -37.99 -14.57 -2.71
C ASP A 453 -36.71 -15.40 -2.96
N LYS A 454 -36.17 -15.35 -4.18
CA LYS A 454 -34.87 -15.99 -4.50
C LYS A 454 -33.70 -15.35 -3.74
N ILE A 455 -33.69 -14.04 -3.58
CA ILE A 455 -32.64 -13.33 -2.82
C ILE A 455 -32.72 -13.73 -1.34
N GLU A 456 -33.93 -13.85 -0.79
CA GLU A 456 -34.14 -14.30 0.58
C GLU A 456 -33.64 -15.72 0.80
N GLN A 457 -33.96 -16.65 -0.12
CA GLN A 457 -33.45 -18.03 -0.08
C GLN A 457 -31.92 -18.08 -0.15
N ILE A 458 -31.28 -17.29 -1.02
CA ILE A 458 -29.81 -17.21 -1.11
C ILE A 458 -29.22 -16.66 0.19
N THR A 459 -29.90 -15.70 0.82
CA THR A 459 -29.44 -15.09 2.08
C THR A 459 -29.50 -16.09 3.23
N LEU A 460 -30.58 -16.88 3.32
CA LEU A 460 -30.72 -17.95 4.30
C LEU A 460 -29.66 -19.05 4.10
N ALA A 461 -29.50 -19.55 2.87
CA ALA A 461 -28.50 -20.58 2.57
C ALA A 461 -27.07 -20.12 2.87
N LYS A 462 -26.77 -18.83 2.63
CA LYS A 462 -25.48 -18.24 2.98
C LYS A 462 -25.27 -18.14 4.48
N ASN A 463 -26.29 -17.75 5.25
CA ASN A 463 -26.20 -17.69 6.70
C ASN A 463 -25.94 -19.09 7.29
N ASP A 464 -26.62 -20.13 6.79
CA ASP A 464 -26.40 -21.51 7.23
C ASP A 464 -24.96 -21.98 6.91
N SER A 465 -24.47 -21.65 5.71
CA SER A 465 -23.08 -21.92 5.33
C SER A 465 -22.08 -21.18 6.24
N ASP A 466 -22.36 -19.93 6.60
CA ASP A 466 -21.48 -19.12 7.46
C ASP A 466 -21.45 -19.68 8.90
N ILE A 467 -22.57 -20.21 9.41
CA ILE A 467 -22.64 -20.92 10.70
C ILE A 467 -21.75 -22.16 10.67
N LEU A 468 -21.85 -23.00 9.63
CA LEU A 468 -21.06 -24.22 9.49
C LEU A 468 -19.55 -23.92 9.38
N ILE A 469 -19.18 -22.87 8.63
CA ILE A 469 -17.78 -22.41 8.55
C ILE A 469 -17.28 -21.97 9.94
N LYS A 470 -18.10 -21.25 10.71
CA LYS A 470 -17.74 -20.80 12.06
C LYS A 470 -17.53 -21.98 13.03
N GLU A 471 -18.37 -23.01 12.96
CA GLU A 471 -18.19 -24.24 13.75
C GLU A 471 -16.89 -24.96 13.40
N ASN A 472 -16.59 -25.11 12.10
CA ASN A 472 -15.34 -25.72 11.64
C ASN A 472 -14.10 -24.92 12.09
N LEU A 473 -14.15 -23.59 12.05
CA LEU A 473 -13.07 -22.74 12.54
C LEU A 473 -12.85 -22.89 14.06
N ASN A 474 -13.94 -23.01 14.83
CA ASN A 474 -13.85 -23.25 16.27
C ASN A 474 -13.23 -24.62 16.57
N LEU A 475 -13.59 -25.66 15.82
CA LEU A 475 -13.00 -26.99 15.96
C LEU A 475 -11.50 -26.99 15.65
N LEU A 476 -11.10 -26.35 14.55
CA LEU A 476 -9.68 -26.19 14.17
C LEU A 476 -8.90 -25.39 15.23
N SER A 477 -9.51 -24.34 15.80
CA SER A 477 -8.89 -23.56 16.88
C SER A 477 -8.63 -24.43 18.12
N LYS A 478 -9.60 -25.26 18.50
CA LYS A 478 -9.44 -26.21 19.62
C LYS A 478 -8.33 -27.21 19.36
N GLN A 479 -8.30 -27.83 18.18
CA GLN A 479 -7.24 -28.78 17.80
C GLN A 479 -5.86 -28.12 17.78
N SER A 480 -5.75 -26.88 17.29
CA SER A 480 -4.50 -26.12 17.31
C SER A 480 -4.00 -25.86 18.75
N MET A 481 -4.90 -25.55 19.68
CA MET A 481 -4.53 -25.38 21.09
C MET A 481 -4.06 -26.69 21.73
N GLU A 482 -4.68 -27.83 21.40
CA GLU A 482 -4.27 -29.15 21.89
C GLU A 482 -2.87 -29.51 21.36
N LEU A 483 -2.62 -29.35 20.06
CA LEU A 483 -1.30 -29.56 19.46
C LEU A 483 -0.22 -28.67 20.08
N LYS A 484 -0.52 -27.40 20.37
CA LYS A 484 0.42 -26.50 21.06
C LYS A 484 0.81 -27.05 22.45
N LYS A 485 -0.14 -27.60 23.20
CA LYS A 485 0.13 -28.22 24.50
C LYS A 485 1.04 -29.44 24.34
N GLU A 486 0.77 -30.30 23.36
CA GLU A 486 1.59 -31.48 23.08
C GLU A 486 3.02 -31.13 22.68
N VAL A 487 3.20 -30.10 21.83
CA VAL A 487 4.53 -29.61 21.44
C VAL A 487 5.32 -29.13 22.65
N ILE A 488 4.69 -28.40 23.58
CA ILE A 488 5.35 -27.95 24.83
C ILE A 488 5.78 -29.16 25.66
N VAL A 489 4.91 -30.15 25.84
CA VAL A 489 5.23 -31.38 26.60
C VAL A 489 6.38 -32.15 25.94
N ASN A 490 6.37 -32.29 24.62
CA ASN A 490 7.44 -32.99 23.90
C ASN A 490 8.77 -32.22 23.96
N ASN A 491 8.75 -30.89 23.87
CA ASN A 491 9.95 -30.07 24.03
C ASN A 491 10.56 -30.25 25.44
N LEU A 492 9.74 -30.30 26.48
CA LEU A 492 10.22 -30.60 27.84
C LEU A 492 10.84 -32.01 27.95
N LYS A 493 10.27 -33.01 27.28
CA LYS A 493 10.85 -34.37 27.24
C LYS A 493 12.20 -34.38 26.51
N VAL A 494 12.30 -33.72 25.36
CA VAL A 494 13.55 -33.59 24.60
C VAL A 494 14.62 -32.91 25.44
N LYS A 495 14.31 -31.76 26.06
CA LYS A 495 15.23 -31.04 26.95
C LYS A 495 15.67 -31.90 28.15
N ARG A 496 14.78 -32.71 28.71
CA ARG A 496 15.12 -33.65 29.79
C ARG A 496 16.08 -34.72 29.30
N HIS A 497 15.86 -35.29 28.11
CA HIS A 497 16.76 -36.28 27.52
C HIS A 497 18.11 -35.65 27.20
N GLU A 498 18.16 -34.49 26.55
CA GLU A 498 19.41 -33.76 26.29
C GLU A 498 20.20 -33.52 27.58
N ASN A 499 19.53 -33.08 28.65
CA ASN A 499 20.16 -32.87 29.95
C ASN A 499 20.67 -34.18 30.57
N MET A 500 19.93 -35.29 30.43
CA MET A 500 20.37 -36.63 30.87
C MET A 500 21.61 -37.08 30.09
N PHE A 501 21.60 -36.94 28.76
CA PHE A 501 22.73 -37.33 27.92
C PHE A 501 23.97 -36.49 28.23
N THR A 502 23.83 -35.16 28.28
CA THR A 502 24.96 -34.24 28.45
C THR A 502 25.56 -34.22 29.84
N LYS A 503 24.74 -34.39 30.90
CA LYS A 503 25.21 -34.29 32.29
C LYS A 503 25.48 -35.63 32.97
N LEU A 504 24.87 -36.71 32.50
CA LEU A 504 25.00 -38.02 33.13
C LEU A 504 25.66 -39.03 32.21
N ILE A 505 25.05 -39.32 31.07
CA ILE A 505 25.47 -40.45 30.23
C ILE A 505 26.85 -40.19 29.60
N ILE A 506 27.06 -39.02 29.00
CA ILE A 506 28.34 -38.68 28.35
C ILE A 506 29.49 -38.67 29.36
N PRO A 507 29.43 -37.95 30.50
CA PRO A 507 30.49 -37.98 31.51
C PRO A 507 30.77 -39.39 32.04
N MET A 508 29.73 -40.20 32.29
CA MET A 508 29.90 -41.58 32.76
C MET A 508 30.71 -42.44 31.75
N PHE A 509 30.47 -42.27 30.45
CA PHE A 509 31.27 -42.95 29.43
C PHE A 509 32.69 -42.39 29.31
N GLU A 510 32.88 -41.08 29.47
CA GLU A 510 34.21 -40.47 29.52
C GLU A 510 35.03 -41.08 30.66
N ASP A 511 34.47 -41.17 31.87
CA ASP A 511 35.11 -41.78 33.04
C ASP A 511 35.42 -43.26 32.82
N PHE A 512 34.47 -44.01 32.24
CA PHE A 512 34.64 -45.44 31.94
C PHE A 512 35.76 -45.68 30.91
N PHE A 513 35.83 -44.88 29.85
CA PHE A 513 36.88 -44.99 28.85
C PHE A 513 38.25 -44.57 29.40
N SER A 514 38.29 -43.53 30.25
CA SER A 514 39.51 -43.16 30.98
C SER A 514 39.99 -44.29 31.88
N PHE A 515 39.08 -44.95 32.60
CA PHE A 515 39.41 -46.11 33.45
C PHE A 515 40.00 -47.26 32.64
N ILE A 516 39.36 -47.66 31.52
CA ILE A 516 39.89 -48.73 30.66
C ILE A 516 41.27 -48.34 30.10
N THR A 517 41.46 -47.08 29.72
CA THR A 517 42.75 -46.60 29.20
C THR A 517 43.86 -46.71 30.24
N ILE A 518 43.56 -46.42 31.52
CA ILE A 518 44.50 -46.59 32.63
C ILE A 518 44.85 -48.07 32.84
N GLN A 519 43.86 -48.97 32.76
CA GLN A 519 44.07 -50.42 32.91
C GLN A 519 44.80 -51.04 31.70
N ASN A 520 44.75 -50.39 30.54
CA ASN A 520 45.44 -50.83 29.32
C ASN A 520 46.92 -50.38 29.28
N CYS A 521 47.55 -50.21 30.43
CA CYS A 521 48.96 -49.87 30.59
C CYS A 521 49.64 -50.86 31.53
N ASP A 522 50.90 -51.23 31.24
CA ASP A 522 51.72 -51.99 32.16
C ASP A 522 52.21 -51.12 33.34
N SER A 523 52.92 -51.73 34.31
CA SER A 523 53.50 -51.02 35.46
C SER A 523 54.52 -49.94 35.08
N ASN A 524 55.04 -49.97 33.85
CA ASN A 524 55.96 -48.98 33.30
C ASN A 524 55.24 -47.93 32.42
N GLY A 525 53.91 -47.94 32.36
CA GLY A 525 53.09 -47.01 31.57
C GLY A 525 53.04 -47.32 30.07
N ARG A 526 53.50 -48.49 29.62
CA ARG A 526 53.45 -48.91 28.20
C ARG A 526 52.08 -49.47 27.89
N THR A 527 51.50 -49.05 26.77
CA THR A 527 50.18 -49.53 26.33
C THR A 527 50.24 -51.02 26.01
N LEU A 528 49.34 -51.80 26.61
CA LEU A 528 49.27 -53.25 26.42
C LEU A 528 48.63 -53.61 25.08
N ASP A 529 47.54 -52.95 24.71
CA ASP A 529 46.87 -53.08 23.41
C ASP A 529 46.70 -51.70 22.74
N ALA A 530 47.52 -51.44 21.73
CA ALA A 530 47.51 -50.18 20.99
C ALA A 530 46.24 -49.97 20.15
N ASP A 531 45.63 -51.03 19.62
CA ASP A 531 44.42 -50.93 18.79
C ASP A 531 43.20 -50.60 19.66
N LEU A 532 43.09 -51.23 20.84
CA LEU A 532 42.06 -50.89 21.81
C LEU A 532 42.14 -49.42 22.25
N LYS A 533 43.34 -48.92 22.56
CA LYS A 533 43.56 -47.51 22.92
C LYS A 533 43.09 -46.58 21.80
N LEU A 534 43.47 -46.87 20.55
CA LEU A 534 43.11 -46.04 19.41
C LEU A 534 41.59 -46.04 19.14
N LYS A 535 40.90 -47.18 19.33
CA LYS A 535 39.44 -47.27 19.25
C LYS A 535 38.75 -46.43 20.34
N LEU A 536 39.21 -46.53 21.59
CA LEU A 536 38.66 -45.75 22.71
C LEU A 536 38.84 -44.24 22.50
N GLU A 537 40.00 -43.81 22.00
CA GLU A 537 40.25 -42.40 21.65
C GLU A 537 39.30 -41.91 20.55
N ARG A 538 39.05 -42.72 19.50
CA ARG A 538 38.07 -42.39 18.46
C ARG A 538 36.66 -42.25 19.03
N TYR A 539 36.22 -43.16 19.90
CA TYR A 539 34.89 -43.07 20.54
C TYR A 539 34.77 -41.82 21.42
N LEU A 540 35.81 -41.47 22.19
CA LEU A 540 35.85 -40.22 22.96
C LEU A 540 35.70 -38.98 22.08
N ILE A 541 36.40 -38.92 20.95
CA ILE A 541 36.29 -37.81 19.99
C ILE A 541 34.87 -37.73 19.40
N GLN A 542 34.29 -38.87 19.04
CA GLN A 542 32.92 -38.95 18.53
C GLN A 542 31.89 -38.48 19.58
N MET A 543 32.05 -38.87 20.84
CA MET A 543 31.17 -38.42 21.93
C MET A 543 31.30 -36.92 22.21
N LYS A 544 32.51 -36.36 22.16
CA LYS A 544 32.73 -34.91 22.28
C LYS A 544 32.06 -34.15 21.13
N LYS A 545 32.19 -34.63 19.90
CA LYS A 545 31.47 -34.06 18.74
C LYS A 545 29.95 -34.12 18.93
N ALA A 546 29.42 -35.24 19.42
CA ALA A 546 28.00 -35.39 19.71
C ALA A 546 27.51 -34.43 20.81
N LYS A 547 28.30 -34.23 21.87
CA LYS A 547 28.04 -33.25 22.93
C LYS A 547 27.97 -31.82 22.41
N GLU A 548 28.78 -31.50 21.40
CA GLU A 548 28.81 -30.19 20.73
C GLU A 548 27.73 -30.05 19.63
N GLY A 549 26.89 -31.06 19.41
CA GLY A 549 25.87 -31.04 18.36
C GLY A 549 26.43 -31.15 16.94
N LYS A 550 27.69 -31.58 16.78
CA LYS A 550 28.32 -31.75 15.47
C LYS A 550 27.93 -33.12 14.87
N PRO A 551 27.65 -33.19 13.56
CA PRO A 551 27.33 -34.46 12.91
C PRO A 551 28.51 -35.43 12.97
N PHE A 552 28.21 -36.74 13.02
CA PHE A 552 29.22 -37.78 12.94
C PHE A 552 29.83 -37.79 11.54
N THR A 553 31.10 -37.38 11.45
CA THR A 553 31.92 -37.56 10.25
C THR A 553 32.54 -38.96 10.32
N ASN A 554 32.08 -39.87 9.46
CA ASN A 554 32.70 -41.19 9.29
C ASN A 554 34.11 -41.09 8.71
#